data_AF-A0A4Y9P5E2-F1
#
_entry.id   AF-A0A4Y9P5E2-F1
#
_cell.length_a   1.000
_cell.length_b   1.000
_cell.length_c   1.000
_cell.angle_alpha   90.00
_cell.angle_beta   90.00
_cell.angle_gamma   90.00
#
_symmetry.space_group_name_H-M   'P 1'
#
loop_
_entity.id
_entity.type
_entity.pdbx_description
1 polymer ?
#
loop_
_entity_poly.entity_id
_entity_poly.type
_entity_poly.pdbx_seq_one_letter_code
_entity_poly.pdbx_strand_id
1 'polypeptide(L)'
;MNRMLIGLAVVLIGAVAAGASVAKKQAFFESHRRSRQVILHYTLARVDDPIIVLGDSVVEASALPRELCGHAIVNAGLDGASTTSDLGNWLMDVLDGRPAAAIVMALGINDALGAARDLAEFKANYSALMAQLSATKARIVVLAVPPLEVSPRLAAEAQTKAMGLIESYNSALPELASRSGATFAALPPMPVPHTIDGVHLNAAGYQLWNQAVLQGASVACRAS
;
A
#
# COMPACT_ATOMS: atom_id res chain seq x y z
N MET A 1 -7.89 3.63 52.64
CA MET A 1 -6.76 4.22 51.88
C MET A 1 -6.04 3.22 50.95
N ASN A 2 -5.87 1.94 51.32
CA ASN A 2 -5.14 0.96 50.48
C ASN A 2 -5.81 0.50 49.18
N ARG A 3 -7.15 0.41 49.12
CA ARG A 3 -7.84 -0.13 47.92
C ARG A 3 -7.73 0.78 46.69
N MET A 4 -7.67 2.09 46.90
CA MET A 4 -7.56 3.09 45.83
C MET A 4 -6.15 3.16 45.25
N LEU A 5 -5.12 3.03 46.10
CA LEU A 5 -3.71 2.94 45.68
C LEU A 5 -3.41 1.65 44.89
N ILE A 6 -3.99 0.51 45.32
CA ILE A 6 -3.86 -0.76 44.59
C ILE A 6 -4.58 -0.69 43.24
N GLY A 7 -5.77 -0.09 43.18
CA GLY A 7 -6.50 0.11 41.92
C GLY A 7 -5.72 0.99 40.93
N LEU A 8 -5.13 2.09 41.40
CA LEU A 8 -4.30 2.97 40.57
C LEU A 8 -3.05 2.27 40.05
N ALA A 9 -2.37 1.48 40.88
CA ALA A 9 -1.19 0.72 40.49
C ALA A 9 -1.49 -0.35 39.43
N VAL A 10 -2.61 -1.07 39.54
CA VAL A 10 -3.05 -2.07 38.55
C VAL A 10 -3.37 -1.41 37.20
N VAL A 11 -4.05 -0.27 37.20
CA VAL A 11 -4.34 0.50 35.98
C VAL A 11 -3.05 1.00 35.32
N LEU A 12 -2.09 1.51 36.12
CA LEU A 12 -0.80 1.96 35.61
C LEU A 12 0.01 0.82 34.98
N ILE A 13 0.09 -0.34 35.64
CA ILE A 13 0.78 -1.52 35.11
C ILE A 13 0.12 -1.99 33.81
N GLY A 14 -1.21 -2.01 33.75
CA GLY A 14 -1.96 -2.37 32.55
C GLY A 14 -1.70 -1.41 31.38
N ALA A 15 -1.70 -0.10 31.63
CA ALA A 15 -1.40 0.91 30.62
C ALA A 15 0.06 0.82 30.11
N VAL A 16 1.03 0.58 31.00
CA VAL A 16 2.44 0.39 30.65
C VAL A 16 2.64 -0.88 29.82
N ALA A 17 1.99 -2.00 30.20
CA ALA A 17 2.08 -3.25 29.45
C ALA A 17 1.45 -3.15 28.05
N ALA A 18 0.30 -2.48 27.93
CA ALA A 18 -0.34 -2.21 26.64
C ALA A 18 0.54 -1.31 25.75
N GLY A 19 1.09 -0.22 26.31
CA GLY A 19 2.02 0.68 25.60
C GLY A 19 3.28 -0.05 25.12
N ALA A 20 3.89 -0.88 25.98
CA ALA A 20 5.05 -1.68 25.60
C ALA A 20 4.73 -2.70 24.49
N SER A 21 3.54 -3.29 24.49
CA SER A 21 3.11 -4.21 23.43
C SER A 21 2.89 -3.49 22.09
N VAL A 22 2.32 -2.28 22.10
CA VAL A 22 2.15 -1.47 20.88
C VAL A 22 3.51 -1.05 20.33
N ALA A 23 4.40 -0.55 21.18
CA ALA A 23 5.75 -0.15 20.80
C ALA A 23 6.57 -1.31 20.21
N LYS A 24 6.48 -2.51 20.80
CA LYS A 24 7.14 -3.71 20.25
C LYS A 24 6.61 -4.09 18.86
N LYS A 25 5.30 -4.01 18.64
CA LYS A 25 4.70 -4.27 17.32
C LYS A 25 5.19 -3.25 16.29
N GLN A 26 5.16 -1.96 16.63
CA GLN A 26 5.67 -0.91 15.75
C GLN A 26 7.15 -1.13 15.39
N ALA A 27 7.99 -1.39 16.38
CA ALA A 27 9.42 -1.67 16.16
C ALA A 27 9.65 -2.90 15.27
N PHE A 28 8.80 -3.94 15.39
CA PHE A 28 8.86 -5.11 14.50
C PHE A 28 8.53 -4.74 13.05
N PHE A 29 7.43 -4.02 12.83
CA PHE A 29 7.03 -3.58 11.48
C PHE A 29 8.07 -2.65 10.84
N GLU A 30 8.62 -1.72 11.62
CA GLU A 30 9.71 -0.84 11.16
C GLU A 30 10.97 -1.64 10.80
N SER A 31 11.34 -2.63 11.61
CA SER A 31 12.48 -3.52 11.33
C SER A 31 12.26 -4.35 10.06
N HIS A 32 11.06 -4.91 9.88
CA HIS A 32 10.69 -5.67 8.69
C HIS A 32 10.75 -4.78 7.45
N ARG A 33 10.09 -3.62 7.50
CA ARG A 33 10.07 -2.64 6.40
C ARG A 33 11.48 -2.19 6.03
N ARG A 34 12.32 -1.85 7.00
CA ARG A 34 13.72 -1.46 6.75
C ARG A 34 14.51 -2.58 6.08
N SER A 35 14.35 -3.82 6.55
CA SER A 35 15.02 -4.99 5.95
C SER A 35 14.57 -5.17 4.50
N ARG A 36 13.27 -5.04 4.23
CA ARG A 36 12.72 -5.13 2.88
C ARG A 36 13.22 -4.02 1.96
N GLN A 37 13.30 -2.78 2.45
CA GLN A 37 13.84 -1.65 1.70
C GLN A 37 15.30 -1.89 1.26
N VAL A 38 16.13 -2.52 2.12
CA VAL A 38 17.50 -2.90 1.76
C VAL A 38 17.51 -3.95 0.63
N ILE A 39 16.68 -4.98 0.73
CA ILE A 39 16.56 -6.00 -0.34
C ILE A 39 16.06 -5.37 -1.66
N LEU A 40 15.11 -4.45 -1.58
CA LEU A 40 14.60 -3.73 -2.75
C LEU A 40 15.64 -2.82 -3.36
N HIS A 41 16.48 -2.16 -2.55
CA HIS A 41 17.62 -1.39 -3.05
C HIS A 41 18.54 -2.26 -3.90
N TYR A 42 18.96 -3.43 -3.41
CA TYR A 42 19.78 -4.36 -4.20
C TYR A 42 19.05 -4.92 -5.43
N THR A 43 17.74 -5.13 -5.35
CA THR A 43 16.95 -5.64 -6.47
C THR A 43 16.85 -4.61 -7.58
N LEU A 44 16.46 -3.37 -7.23
CA LEU A 44 16.35 -2.26 -8.16
C LEU A 44 17.71 -1.84 -8.71
N ALA A 45 18.81 -2.02 -7.96
CA ALA A 45 20.18 -1.81 -8.44
C ALA A 45 20.63 -2.74 -9.58
N ARG A 46 19.92 -3.86 -9.82
CA ARG A 46 20.32 -4.91 -10.78
C ARG A 46 19.35 -5.10 -11.95
N VAL A 47 18.33 -4.26 -12.05
CA VAL A 47 17.35 -4.30 -13.13
C VAL A 47 17.36 -2.95 -13.84
N ASP A 48 17.28 -3.00 -15.16
CA ASP A 48 17.20 -1.81 -16.00
C ASP A 48 15.75 -1.59 -16.43
N ASP A 49 15.31 -0.33 -16.40
CA ASP A 49 13.99 0.12 -16.83
C ASP A 49 12.81 -0.76 -16.32
N PRO A 50 12.71 -1.04 -15.00
CA PRO A 50 11.73 -1.99 -14.47
C PRO A 50 10.30 -1.43 -14.47
N ILE A 51 9.33 -2.35 -14.38
CA ILE A 51 7.99 -2.06 -13.90
C ILE A 51 7.99 -2.24 -12.37
N ILE A 52 7.64 -1.18 -11.64
CA ILE A 52 7.67 -1.20 -10.18
C ILE A 52 6.23 -1.22 -9.66
N VAL A 53 5.85 -2.25 -8.92
CA VAL A 53 4.57 -2.28 -8.21
C VAL A 53 4.83 -1.80 -6.79
N LEU A 54 4.50 -0.53 -6.53
CA LEU A 54 4.73 0.18 -5.27
C LEU A 54 3.46 0.14 -4.42
N GLY A 55 3.56 -0.34 -3.19
CA GLY A 55 2.40 -0.35 -2.31
C GLY A 55 2.66 -0.91 -0.93
N ASP A 56 1.63 -1.50 -0.35
CA ASP A 56 1.60 -1.97 1.03
C ASP A 56 1.78 -3.50 1.16
N SER A 57 1.25 -4.08 2.23
CA SER A 57 1.28 -5.52 2.51
C SER A 57 0.58 -6.37 1.45
N VAL A 58 -0.44 -5.84 0.77
CA VAL A 58 -1.13 -6.54 -0.32
C VAL A 58 -0.21 -6.70 -1.52
N VAL A 59 0.56 -5.66 -1.84
CA VAL A 59 1.60 -5.76 -2.87
C VAL A 59 2.68 -6.74 -2.40
N GLU A 60 3.19 -6.58 -1.17
CA GLU A 60 4.28 -7.39 -0.65
C GLU A 60 3.97 -8.90 -0.68
N ALA A 61 2.73 -9.29 -0.37
CA ALA A 61 2.31 -10.68 -0.36
C ALA A 61 1.90 -11.24 -1.75
N SER A 62 1.89 -10.41 -2.80
CA SER A 62 1.57 -10.88 -4.15
C SER A 62 2.71 -11.66 -4.82
N ALA A 63 2.36 -12.78 -5.44
CA ALA A 63 3.21 -13.52 -6.37
C ALA A 63 3.02 -12.99 -7.81
N LEU A 64 3.62 -11.84 -8.10
CA LEU A 64 3.65 -11.26 -9.45
C LEU A 64 4.57 -12.07 -10.39
N PRO A 65 4.29 -12.11 -11.71
CA PRO A 65 5.22 -12.68 -12.67
C PRO A 65 6.54 -11.90 -12.67
N ARG A 66 7.61 -12.52 -13.17
CA ARG A 66 8.96 -11.92 -13.15
C ARG A 66 9.13 -10.76 -14.12
N GLU A 67 8.38 -10.77 -15.22
CA GLU A 67 8.51 -9.78 -16.29
C GLU A 67 7.17 -9.56 -17.00
N LEU A 68 7.06 -8.40 -17.64
CA LEU A 68 6.01 -8.08 -18.59
C LEU A 68 6.61 -7.21 -19.70
N CYS A 69 6.42 -7.62 -20.95
CA CYS A 69 6.86 -6.86 -22.13
C CYS A 69 8.36 -6.53 -22.16
N GLY A 70 9.19 -7.44 -21.64
CA GLY A 70 10.66 -7.29 -21.59
C GLY A 70 11.16 -6.47 -20.40
N HIS A 71 10.27 -5.93 -19.56
CA HIS A 71 10.64 -5.23 -18.34
C HIS A 71 10.49 -6.16 -17.14
N ALA A 72 11.52 -6.20 -16.28
CA ALA A 72 11.41 -6.89 -15.00
C ALA A 72 10.31 -6.25 -14.14
N ILE A 73 9.46 -7.07 -13.52
CA ILE A 73 8.50 -6.60 -12.52
C ILE A 73 9.14 -6.70 -11.15
N VAL A 74 9.24 -5.58 -10.45
CA VAL A 74 9.71 -5.50 -9.08
C VAL A 74 8.53 -5.29 -8.14
N ASN A 75 8.31 -6.27 -7.26
CA ASN A 75 7.36 -6.16 -6.15
C ASN A 75 7.97 -5.25 -5.06
N ALA A 76 7.66 -3.96 -5.11
CA ALA A 76 8.06 -2.95 -4.14
C ALA A 76 6.96 -2.67 -3.09
N GLY A 77 6.23 -3.72 -2.68
CA GLY A 77 5.34 -3.64 -1.52
C GLY A 77 6.13 -3.45 -0.23
N LEU A 78 5.60 -2.68 0.71
CA LEU A 78 6.19 -2.44 2.02
C LEU A 78 5.10 -2.55 3.07
N ASP A 79 5.17 -3.55 3.95
CA ASP A 79 4.19 -3.75 5.01
C ASP A 79 3.84 -2.46 5.77
N GLY A 80 2.54 -2.24 5.99
CA GLY A 80 1.99 -1.06 6.63
C GLY A 80 2.12 0.27 5.86
N ALA A 81 2.64 0.28 4.62
CA ALA A 81 2.77 1.52 3.86
C ALA A 81 1.40 2.15 3.50
N SER A 82 1.40 3.48 3.40
CA SER A 82 0.22 4.33 3.16
C SER A 82 0.64 5.55 2.35
N THR A 83 -0.29 6.43 1.99
CA THR A 83 0.06 7.72 1.37
C THR A 83 0.83 8.66 2.31
N THR A 84 0.76 8.45 3.62
CA THR A 84 1.54 9.20 4.63
C THR A 84 2.97 8.67 4.83
N SER A 85 3.30 7.55 4.18
CA SER A 85 4.66 7.02 4.19
C SER A 85 5.57 7.79 3.22
N ASP A 86 6.86 7.83 3.56
CA ASP A 86 7.89 8.48 2.73
C ASP A 86 8.31 7.63 1.50
N LEU A 87 7.33 7.15 0.73
CA LEU A 87 7.56 6.25 -0.40
C LEU A 87 8.21 6.95 -1.59
N GLY A 88 7.84 8.21 -1.83
CA GLY A 88 8.34 9.00 -2.96
C GLY A 88 9.84 9.26 -2.84
N ASN A 89 10.30 9.81 -1.70
CA ASN A 89 11.73 10.07 -1.49
C ASN A 89 12.52 8.77 -1.52
N TRP A 90 12.04 7.76 -0.79
CA TRP A 90 12.69 6.45 -0.76
C TRP A 90 12.86 5.84 -2.16
N LEU A 91 11.82 5.85 -3.00
CA LEU A 91 11.90 5.25 -4.33
C LEU A 91 12.82 6.07 -5.25
N MET A 92 12.77 7.40 -5.18
CA MET A 92 13.68 8.28 -5.93
C MET A 92 15.14 8.02 -5.57
N ASP A 93 15.44 7.89 -4.27
CA ASP A 93 16.79 7.60 -3.78
C ASP A 93 17.28 6.22 -4.24
N VAL A 94 16.40 5.21 -4.23
CA VAL A 94 16.76 3.85 -4.69
C VAL A 94 16.97 3.79 -6.21
N LEU A 95 16.20 4.55 -6.98
CA LEU A 95 16.37 4.63 -8.43
C LEU A 95 17.65 5.38 -8.80
N ASP A 96 18.04 6.39 -8.02
CA ASP A 96 19.27 7.18 -8.25
C ASP A 96 19.35 7.70 -9.70
N GLY A 97 18.24 8.28 -10.17
CA GLY A 97 18.11 8.82 -11.52
C GLY A 97 17.96 7.79 -12.65
N ARG A 98 18.02 6.48 -12.35
CA ARG A 98 17.80 5.43 -13.35
C ARG A 98 16.32 5.36 -13.77
N PRO A 99 16.03 5.04 -15.05
CA PRO A 99 14.68 5.01 -15.55
C PRO A 99 13.88 3.83 -14.98
N ALA A 100 12.56 3.98 -15.00
CA ALA A 100 11.60 2.90 -14.80
C ALA A 100 10.53 2.99 -15.89
N ALA A 101 10.11 1.86 -16.44
CA ALA A 101 9.16 1.83 -17.55
C ALA A 101 7.75 2.24 -17.09
N ALA A 102 7.38 1.76 -15.89
CA ALA A 102 6.13 2.11 -15.22
C ALA A 102 6.23 1.98 -13.71
N ILE A 103 5.40 2.75 -12.99
CA ILE A 103 5.18 2.59 -11.55
C ILE A 103 3.68 2.39 -11.33
N VAL A 104 3.31 1.22 -10.81
CA VAL A 104 1.94 0.89 -10.39
C VAL A 104 1.80 1.17 -8.90
N MET A 105 1.05 2.21 -8.57
CA MET A 105 0.75 2.60 -7.19
C MET A 105 -0.50 1.86 -6.71
N ALA A 106 -0.32 1.02 -5.68
CA ALA A 106 -1.38 0.27 -5.02
C ALA A 106 -1.37 0.56 -3.51
N LEU A 107 -2.07 1.63 -3.13
CA LEU A 107 -2.13 2.16 -1.77
C LEU A 107 -3.56 2.56 -1.43
N GLY A 108 -3.91 2.53 -0.13
CA GLY A 108 -5.17 3.08 0.36
C GLY A 108 -5.82 2.25 1.48
N ILE A 109 -5.46 0.97 1.62
CA ILE A 109 -5.97 0.13 2.71
C ILE A 109 -5.52 0.69 4.07
N ASN A 110 -4.22 0.95 4.25
CA ASN A 110 -3.70 1.48 5.51
C ASN A 110 -4.16 2.92 5.77
N ASP A 111 -4.36 3.73 4.73
CA ASP A 111 -4.98 5.05 4.82
C ASP A 111 -6.38 4.97 5.42
N ALA A 112 -7.23 4.08 4.89
CA ALA A 112 -8.58 3.86 5.38
C ALA A 112 -8.62 3.25 6.80
N LEU A 113 -7.61 2.44 7.16
CA LEU A 113 -7.44 1.86 8.49
C LEU A 113 -6.83 2.83 9.52
N GLY A 114 -6.60 4.08 9.14
CA GLY A 114 -6.28 5.17 10.07
C GLY A 114 -4.98 5.90 9.82
N ALA A 115 -4.22 5.58 8.76
CA ALA A 115 -3.03 6.35 8.42
C ALA A 115 -3.37 7.73 7.84
N ALA A 116 -4.51 7.89 7.14
CA ALA A 116 -5.06 9.17 6.72
C ALA A 116 -6.28 9.52 7.58
N ARG A 117 -6.49 10.81 7.89
CA ARG A 117 -7.65 11.19 8.73
C ARG A 117 -8.97 11.10 7.97
N ASP A 118 -8.97 11.49 6.69
CA ASP A 118 -10.14 11.59 5.83
C ASP A 118 -9.79 11.48 4.33
N LEU A 119 -10.81 11.60 3.46
CA LEU A 119 -10.66 11.63 2.01
C LEU A 119 -9.83 12.80 1.50
N ALA A 120 -9.92 13.98 2.12
CA ALA A 120 -9.21 15.16 1.64
C ALA A 120 -7.70 15.00 1.84
N GLU A 121 -7.29 14.49 3.00
CA GLU A 121 -5.89 14.15 3.28
C GLU A 121 -5.38 13.05 2.35
N PHE A 122 -6.15 11.97 2.16
CA PHE A 122 -5.79 10.92 1.20
C PHE A 122 -5.54 11.49 -0.20
N LYS A 123 -6.48 12.29 -0.74
CA LYS A 123 -6.35 12.90 -2.08
C LYS A 123 -5.10 13.79 -2.16
N ALA A 124 -4.85 14.61 -1.14
CA ALA A 124 -3.68 15.50 -1.11
C ALA A 124 -2.37 14.71 -1.11
N ASN A 125 -2.24 13.71 -0.24
CA ASN A 125 -1.05 12.89 -0.14
C ASN A 125 -0.82 12.05 -1.41
N TYR A 126 -1.88 11.45 -1.96
CA TYR A 126 -1.80 10.67 -3.19
C TYR A 126 -1.36 11.53 -4.38
N SER A 127 -1.92 12.74 -4.52
CA SER A 127 -1.48 13.70 -5.55
C SER A 127 -0.03 14.13 -5.37
N ALA A 128 0.41 14.40 -4.14
CA ALA A 128 1.80 14.76 -3.86
C ALA A 128 2.77 13.61 -4.24
N LEU A 129 2.42 12.37 -3.87
CA LEU A 129 3.21 11.19 -4.22
C LEU A 129 3.28 10.99 -5.74
N MET A 130 2.16 11.09 -6.46
CA MET A 130 2.16 11.02 -7.93
C MET A 130 3.01 12.12 -8.56
N ALA A 131 2.91 13.36 -8.08
CA ALA A 131 3.69 14.48 -8.58
C ALA A 131 5.19 14.22 -8.38
N GLN A 132 5.58 13.71 -7.21
CA GLN A 132 6.98 13.34 -6.95
C GLN A 132 7.46 12.23 -7.88
N LEU A 133 6.70 11.15 -8.01
CA LEU A 133 7.08 10.01 -8.84
C LEU A 133 7.09 10.33 -10.35
N SER A 134 6.33 11.35 -10.78
CA SER A 134 6.37 11.82 -12.18
C SER A 134 7.75 12.32 -12.62
N ALA A 135 8.61 12.72 -11.67
CA ALA A 135 10.00 13.12 -11.94
C ALA A 135 10.87 11.97 -12.49
N THR A 136 10.49 10.71 -12.25
CA THR A 136 11.16 9.52 -12.81
C THR A 136 10.94 9.37 -14.31
N LYS A 137 9.98 10.10 -14.89
CA LYS A 137 9.45 9.92 -16.26
C LYS A 137 8.84 8.54 -16.52
N ALA A 138 8.65 7.72 -15.49
CA ALA A 138 7.93 6.46 -15.61
C ALA A 138 6.46 6.70 -15.92
N ARG A 139 5.84 5.73 -16.62
CA ARG A 139 4.38 5.73 -16.79
C ARG A 139 3.73 5.42 -15.45
N ILE A 140 2.95 6.36 -14.91
CA ILE A 140 2.29 6.17 -13.62
C ILE A 140 0.94 5.47 -13.83
N VAL A 141 0.71 4.43 -13.03
CA VAL A 141 -0.55 3.70 -12.96
C VAL A 141 -1.08 3.78 -11.53
N VAL A 142 -2.36 4.11 -11.40
CA VAL A 142 -3.08 4.14 -10.13
C VAL A 142 -4.00 2.92 -10.09
N LEU A 143 -3.73 1.98 -9.18
CA LEU A 143 -4.56 0.81 -8.99
C LEU A 143 -5.68 1.10 -7.99
N ALA A 144 -6.89 0.63 -8.29
CA ALA A 144 -7.98 0.67 -7.34
C ALA A 144 -7.68 -0.13 -6.06
N VAL A 145 -8.25 0.32 -4.95
CA VAL A 145 -8.08 -0.27 -3.62
C VAL A 145 -9.01 -1.48 -3.48
N PRO A 146 -8.52 -2.67 -3.08
CA PRO A 146 -9.38 -3.83 -2.86
C PRO A 146 -10.45 -3.56 -1.79
N PRO A 147 -11.68 -4.10 -1.95
CA PRO A 147 -12.69 -4.01 -0.91
C PRO A 147 -12.24 -4.71 0.38
N LEU A 148 -12.55 -4.11 1.53
CA LEU A 148 -12.33 -4.73 2.84
C LEU A 148 -13.47 -5.70 3.16
N GLU A 149 -13.16 -6.84 3.77
CA GLU A 149 -14.15 -7.79 4.29
C GLU A 149 -14.21 -7.74 5.82
N VAL A 150 -15.21 -8.41 6.39
CA VAL A 150 -15.36 -8.47 7.84
C VAL A 150 -14.15 -9.15 8.48
N SER A 151 -13.50 -8.43 9.40
CA SER A 151 -12.35 -8.92 10.14
C SER A 151 -12.66 -8.99 11.63
N PRO A 152 -12.49 -10.15 12.30
CA PRO A 152 -12.62 -10.23 13.76
C PRO A 152 -11.52 -9.46 14.50
N ARG A 153 -10.49 -8.99 13.79
CA ARG A 153 -9.36 -8.23 14.34
C ARG A 153 -9.62 -6.73 14.38
N LEU A 154 -10.67 -6.25 13.72
CA LEU A 154 -11.04 -4.83 13.66
C LEU A 154 -12.31 -4.57 14.46
N ALA A 155 -12.36 -3.43 15.15
CA ALA A 155 -13.60 -2.97 15.76
C ALA A 155 -14.63 -2.66 14.65
N ALA A 156 -15.90 -3.05 14.85
CA ALA A 156 -16.95 -2.94 13.83
C ALA A 156 -17.13 -1.50 13.29
N GLU A 157 -17.02 -0.49 14.17
CA GLU A 157 -17.09 0.93 13.79
C GLU A 157 -15.92 1.35 12.92
N ALA A 158 -14.70 0.96 13.31
CA ALA A 158 -13.49 1.24 12.54
C ALA A 158 -13.53 0.56 11.18
N GLN A 159 -14.03 -0.68 11.12
CA GLN A 159 -14.19 -1.42 9.88
C GLN A 159 -15.22 -0.77 8.95
N THR A 160 -16.41 -0.42 9.45
CA THR A 160 -17.45 0.28 8.67
C THR A 160 -16.92 1.59 8.11
N LYS A 161 -16.19 2.36 8.92
CA LYS A 161 -15.55 3.61 8.48
C LYS A 161 -14.53 3.34 7.36
N ALA A 162 -13.66 2.35 7.53
CA ALA A 162 -12.64 2.01 6.54
C ALA A 162 -13.27 1.56 5.20
N MET A 163 -14.35 0.75 5.24
CA MET A 163 -15.09 0.34 4.04
C MET A 163 -15.64 1.55 3.27
N GLY A 164 -16.27 2.51 3.96
CA GLY A 164 -16.79 3.73 3.32
C GLY A 164 -15.67 4.66 2.79
N LEU A 165 -14.53 4.71 3.46
CA LEU A 165 -13.35 5.43 2.95
C LEU A 165 -12.80 4.77 1.68
N ILE A 166 -12.67 3.45 1.63
CA ILE A 166 -12.21 2.71 0.44
C ILE A 166 -13.14 2.97 -0.76
N GLU A 167 -14.46 2.96 -0.55
CA GLU A 167 -15.42 3.33 -1.60
C GLU A 167 -15.22 4.77 -2.10
N SER A 168 -15.00 5.70 -1.16
CA SER A 168 -14.72 7.10 -1.48
C SER A 168 -13.39 7.28 -2.21
N TYR A 169 -12.36 6.50 -1.85
CA TYR A 169 -11.06 6.49 -2.51
C TYR A 169 -11.21 5.99 -3.95
N ASN A 170 -11.83 4.83 -4.14
CA ASN A 170 -12.06 4.25 -5.47
C ASN A 170 -12.91 5.14 -6.38
N SER A 171 -13.81 5.95 -5.80
CA SER A 171 -14.56 6.96 -6.56
C SER A 171 -13.70 8.17 -6.98
N ALA A 172 -12.67 8.52 -6.19
CA ALA A 172 -11.80 9.67 -6.46
C ALA A 172 -10.56 9.35 -7.31
N LEU A 173 -10.03 8.13 -7.22
CA LEU A 173 -8.79 7.72 -7.89
C LEU A 173 -8.80 7.87 -9.43
N PRO A 174 -9.90 7.59 -10.17
CA PRO A 174 -9.95 7.82 -11.61
C PRO A 174 -9.72 9.28 -12.00
N GLU A 175 -10.34 10.20 -11.26
CA GLU A 175 -10.19 11.64 -11.48
C GLU A 175 -8.77 12.11 -11.14
N LEU A 176 -8.23 11.65 -10.01
CA LEU A 176 -6.85 11.94 -9.60
C LEU A 176 -5.84 11.48 -10.65
N ALA A 177 -5.98 10.25 -11.15
CA ALA A 177 -5.11 9.69 -12.18
C ALA A 177 -5.17 10.54 -13.46
N SER A 178 -6.38 10.83 -13.95
CA SER A 178 -6.60 11.61 -15.16
C SER A 178 -5.97 13.01 -15.09
N ARG A 179 -6.17 13.74 -13.98
CA ARG A 179 -5.60 15.08 -13.77
C ARG A 179 -4.07 15.10 -13.77
N SER A 180 -3.44 13.98 -13.41
CA SER A 180 -1.98 13.83 -13.37
C SER A 180 -1.39 13.15 -14.61
N GLY A 181 -2.20 12.86 -15.64
CA GLY A 181 -1.76 12.13 -16.83
C GLY A 181 -1.40 10.65 -16.56
N ALA A 182 -1.81 10.12 -15.41
CA ALA A 182 -1.63 8.72 -15.03
C ALA A 182 -2.77 7.86 -15.58
N THR A 183 -2.52 6.56 -15.67
CA THR A 183 -3.55 5.56 -16.05
C THR A 183 -4.22 5.02 -14.80
N PHE A 184 -5.56 4.96 -14.78
CA PHE A 184 -6.28 4.25 -13.72
C PHE A 184 -6.51 2.79 -14.10
N ALA A 185 -6.18 1.86 -13.19
CA ALA A 185 -6.43 0.43 -13.31
C ALA A 185 -7.52 0.03 -12.31
N ALA A 186 -8.72 -0.22 -12.82
CA ALA A 186 -9.84 -0.71 -12.01
C ALA A 186 -9.63 -2.17 -11.60
N LEU A 187 -10.15 -2.54 -10.43
CA LEU A 187 -10.27 -3.94 -10.04
C LEU A 187 -11.54 -4.55 -10.66
N PRO A 188 -11.48 -5.78 -11.17
CA PRO A 188 -12.71 -6.50 -11.51
C PRO A 188 -13.51 -6.84 -10.23
N PRO A 189 -14.79 -7.20 -10.35
CA PRO A 189 -15.57 -7.69 -9.22
C PRO A 189 -14.87 -8.87 -8.54
N MET A 190 -14.67 -8.78 -7.22
CA MET A 190 -14.04 -9.83 -6.43
C MET A 190 -15.11 -10.70 -5.74
N PRO A 191 -15.05 -12.04 -5.85
CA PRO A 191 -16.01 -12.94 -5.21
C PRO A 191 -15.75 -13.00 -3.70
N VAL A 192 -16.81 -12.90 -2.89
CA VAL A 192 -16.72 -13.03 -1.43
C VAL A 192 -16.79 -14.51 -1.02
N PRO A 193 -15.89 -15.03 -0.16
CA PRO A 193 -14.78 -14.30 0.46
C PRO A 193 -13.57 -14.15 -0.48
N HIS A 194 -12.98 -12.95 -0.57
CA HIS A 194 -11.73 -12.68 -1.31
C HIS A 194 -10.52 -12.42 -0.40
N THR A 195 -10.69 -12.41 0.92
CA THR A 195 -9.62 -12.23 1.90
C THR A 195 -9.42 -13.48 2.78
N ILE A 196 -8.28 -13.54 3.49
CA ILE A 196 -8.01 -14.55 4.52
C ILE A 196 -8.27 -14.04 5.94
N ASP A 197 -8.19 -12.73 6.16
CA ASP A 197 -8.29 -12.11 7.48
C ASP A 197 -9.12 -10.81 7.50
N GLY A 198 -9.87 -10.55 6.43
CA GLY A 198 -10.63 -9.33 6.21
C GLY A 198 -9.87 -8.24 5.46
N VAL A 199 -8.53 -8.34 5.35
CA VAL A 199 -7.67 -7.35 4.69
C VAL A 199 -6.85 -7.98 3.56
N HIS A 200 -6.07 -9.01 3.87
CA HIS A 200 -5.14 -9.62 2.93
C HIS A 200 -5.86 -10.61 2.02
N LEU A 201 -5.56 -10.54 0.73
CA LEU A 201 -6.26 -11.33 -0.27
C LEU A 201 -5.98 -12.82 -0.12
N ASN A 202 -6.99 -13.65 -0.39
CA ASN A 202 -6.81 -15.08 -0.59
C ASN A 202 -6.38 -15.36 -2.04
N ALA A 203 -6.22 -16.63 -2.40
CA ALA A 203 -5.77 -17.01 -3.75
C ALA A 203 -6.68 -16.47 -4.88
N ALA A 204 -8.00 -16.51 -4.69
CA ALA A 204 -8.95 -15.99 -5.67
C ALA A 204 -8.90 -14.46 -5.77
N GLY A 205 -8.77 -13.77 -4.62
CA GLY A 205 -8.55 -12.33 -4.58
C GLY A 205 -7.27 -11.91 -5.31
N TYR A 206 -6.15 -12.59 -5.04
CA TYR A 206 -4.88 -12.31 -5.72
C TYR A 206 -4.91 -12.60 -7.21
N GLN A 207 -5.64 -13.61 -7.68
CA GLN A 207 -5.79 -13.87 -9.10
C GLN A 207 -6.35 -12.65 -9.84
N LEU A 208 -7.44 -12.07 -9.30
CA LEU A 208 -8.10 -10.91 -9.88
C LEU A 208 -7.30 -9.62 -9.69
N TRP A 209 -6.69 -9.45 -8.53
CA TRP A 209 -5.84 -8.29 -8.24
C TRP A 209 -4.60 -8.26 -9.14
N ASN A 210 -3.91 -9.41 -9.31
CA ASN A 210 -2.76 -9.53 -10.20
C ASN A 210 -3.16 -9.27 -11.66
N GLN A 211 -4.34 -9.71 -12.10
CA GLN A 211 -4.84 -9.40 -13.43
C GLN A 211 -4.96 -7.88 -13.65
N ALA A 212 -5.52 -7.15 -12.69
CA ALA A 212 -5.64 -5.70 -12.76
C ALA A 212 -4.28 -4.99 -12.74
N VAL A 213 -3.34 -5.45 -11.91
CA VAL A 213 -1.95 -4.95 -11.89
C VAL A 213 -1.30 -5.11 -13.25
N LEU A 214 -1.37 -6.30 -13.85
CA LEU A 214 -0.75 -6.58 -15.14
C LEU A 214 -1.44 -5.82 -16.28
N GLN A 215 -2.76 -5.68 -16.24
CA GLN A 215 -3.50 -4.86 -17.19
C GLN A 215 -3.07 -3.39 -17.10
N GLY A 216 -2.95 -2.84 -15.89
CA GLY A 216 -2.45 -1.49 -15.67
C GLY A 216 -0.99 -1.33 -16.14
N ALA A 217 -0.12 -2.25 -15.75
CA ALA A 217 1.29 -2.26 -16.13
C ALA A 217 1.54 -2.39 -17.64
N SER A 218 0.55 -2.86 -18.41
CA SER A 218 0.65 -2.98 -19.87
C SER A 218 0.90 -1.66 -20.60
N VAL A 219 0.76 -0.51 -19.91
CA VAL A 219 1.21 0.80 -20.44
C VAL A 219 2.69 0.81 -20.81
N ALA A 220 3.52 -0.02 -20.17
CA ALA A 220 4.94 -0.19 -20.47
C ALA A 220 5.20 -0.95 -21.78
N CYS A 221 4.22 -1.71 -22.28
CA CYS A 221 4.38 -2.57 -23.46
C CYS A 221 4.42 -1.82 -24.80
N ARG A 222 4.08 -0.52 -24.79
CA ARG A 222 4.06 0.28 -26.01
C ARG A 222 5.48 0.74 -26.31
N ALA A 223 6.01 0.33 -27.46
CA ALA A 223 7.27 0.85 -27.97
C ALA A 223 7.23 2.39 -27.99
N SER A 224 8.31 3.00 -27.49
CA SER A 224 8.51 4.45 -27.58
C SER A 224 8.85 4.85 -29.01
#